data_AF-A0A1J1LTX3-F1
#
_entry.id   AF-A0A1J1LTX3-F1
#
_cell.length_a   1.000
_cell.length_b   1.000
_cell.length_c   1.000
_cell.angle_alpha   90.00
_cell.angle_beta   90.00
_cell.angle_gamma   90.00
#
_symmetry.space_group_name_H-M   'P 1'
#
loop_
_entity.id
_entity.type
_entity.pdbx_description
1 polymer ?
#
loop_
_entity_poly.entity_id
_entity_poly.type
_entity_poly.pdbx_seq_one_letter_code
_entity_poly.pdbx_strand_id
1 'polypeptide(L)'
;MMDDLKAWCFLVSRNQYLDYRTVVAPNFICEAGIGNILARVTEGDITEQGTALYREILYSKAADFTIIYRIIEATVENTGIDGNGCLKDSVGREISLIEGLVFQGLLKDKDIVVTEQHLEEAHQQVISYYREFWESITRISIFPSQSIKYIEPSAQSLNLIKLTAYIAGEKQQLSLPQQEILELNYSSWEIIDEKTYNNEEVASLAVFPDSENFAARYDSDVVVWKISEKEPISKFSGTRKSLGGFLTPIVVNSTGELIATAMIEGFDYNKIKLYNLNTHDCKDLGTQGQFNPTRVKAVIFSPDSKIVFSACGEKIKLWDAECEGIERGELPGHSDDVRCLAVDSNNGLLASGDSRGYIKLWKISNKKEIFPTPSDKFPINSLAFSPDGQFLVSGSDGGAIKVWNVKTEEEYPVDWKQSQPINCVAFSPNGSLIATGCDNTIIQIWDLENPQLSPICTLEKHDKAVTAVVFTPDGKKLISGSKDGKVIVWQPVNLR
;
A
#
# COMPACT_ATOMS: atom_id res chain seq x y z
N MET A 1 2.52 10.85 -49.95
CA MET A 1 3.08 11.96 -49.14
C MET A 1 2.79 11.60 -47.70
N MET A 2 3.79 11.05 -47.02
CA MET A 2 3.73 10.71 -45.60
C MET A 2 3.84 12.04 -44.87
N ASP A 3 2.71 12.66 -44.54
CA ASP A 3 2.71 13.93 -43.82
C ASP A 3 3.46 13.75 -42.48
N ASP A 4 4.50 14.57 -42.34
CA ASP A 4 5.48 14.73 -41.26
C ASP A 4 5.07 14.15 -39.91
N LEU A 5 5.34 12.86 -39.72
CA LEU A 5 5.31 12.27 -38.39
C LEU A 5 6.57 12.71 -37.64
N LYS A 6 6.43 13.69 -36.75
CA LYS A 6 7.55 14.19 -35.94
C LYS A 6 7.68 13.36 -34.66
N ALA A 7 8.90 12.87 -34.42
CA ALA A 7 9.28 12.09 -33.24
C ALA A 7 10.40 12.82 -32.49
N TRP A 8 10.34 12.84 -31.16
CA TRP A 8 11.33 13.48 -30.30
C TRP A 8 11.83 12.52 -29.23
N CYS A 9 13.08 12.66 -28.81
CA CYS A 9 13.69 11.80 -27.80
C CYS A 9 13.28 12.23 -26.38
N PHE A 10 13.24 11.28 -25.45
CA PHE A 10 13.16 11.56 -24.02
C PHE A 10 13.99 10.55 -23.20
N LEU A 11 14.32 10.94 -21.97
CA LEU A 11 15.01 10.08 -21.00
C LEU A 11 14.44 10.32 -19.60
N VAL A 12 14.20 9.24 -18.86
CA VAL A 12 13.81 9.26 -17.45
C VAL A 12 14.75 8.37 -16.66
N SER A 13 15.18 8.84 -15.49
CA SER A 13 15.86 7.97 -14.51
C SER A 13 14.92 7.57 -13.39
N ARG A 14 14.93 6.26 -13.06
CA ARG A 14 14.10 5.64 -12.03
C ARG A 14 14.95 4.80 -11.08
N ASN A 15 14.55 4.69 -9.81
CA ASN A 15 15.10 3.68 -8.90
C ASN A 15 14.12 2.52 -8.69
N GLN A 16 14.56 1.47 -7.97
CA GLN A 16 13.75 0.27 -7.67
C GLN A 16 12.46 0.50 -6.86
N TYR A 17 12.24 1.71 -6.33
CA TYR A 17 11.03 2.10 -5.60
C TYR A 17 10.20 3.14 -6.37
N LEU A 18 10.44 3.30 -7.68
CA LEU A 18 9.74 4.23 -8.57
C LEU A 18 9.91 5.71 -8.20
N ASP A 19 10.96 6.09 -7.45
CA ASP A 19 11.33 7.50 -7.31
C ASP A 19 12.00 7.97 -8.61
N TYR A 20 11.27 8.74 -9.42
CA TYR A 20 11.82 9.35 -10.63
C TYR A 20 12.64 10.59 -10.27
N ARG A 21 13.91 10.61 -10.68
CA ARG A 21 14.86 11.64 -10.24
C ARG A 21 15.10 12.73 -11.28
N THR A 22 15.26 12.33 -12.53
CA THR A 22 15.59 13.24 -13.63
C THR A 22 14.77 12.88 -14.85
N VAL A 23 14.18 13.90 -15.48
CA VAL A 23 13.45 13.79 -16.75
C VAL A 23 14.07 14.76 -17.74
N VAL A 24 14.53 14.23 -18.88
CA VAL A 24 14.93 14.99 -20.07
C VAL A 24 13.83 14.79 -21.10
N ALA A 25 13.18 15.88 -21.51
CA ALA A 25 12.01 15.84 -22.38
C ALA A 25 11.99 17.03 -23.36
N PRO A 26 11.40 16.89 -24.56
CA PRO A 26 11.38 17.95 -25.56
C PRO A 26 10.68 19.21 -25.04
N ASN A 27 11.09 20.38 -25.53
CA ASN A 27 10.65 21.67 -24.97
C ASN A 27 9.13 21.81 -24.88
N PHE A 28 8.37 21.31 -25.86
CA PHE A 28 6.91 21.45 -25.86
C PHE A 28 6.25 20.67 -24.70
N ILE A 29 6.86 19.56 -24.27
CA ILE A 29 6.42 18.78 -23.09
C ILE A 29 6.82 19.51 -21.81
N CYS A 30 8.02 20.09 -21.78
CA CYS A 30 8.52 20.85 -20.64
C CYS A 30 7.71 22.15 -20.42
N GLU A 31 7.42 22.90 -21.48
CA GLU A 31 6.64 24.15 -21.46
C GLU A 31 5.20 23.92 -21.01
N ALA A 32 4.60 22.79 -21.41
CA ALA A 32 3.29 22.37 -20.92
C ALA A 32 3.30 21.93 -19.44
N GLY A 33 4.46 21.86 -18.79
CA GLY A 33 4.62 21.48 -17.38
C GLY A 33 4.33 20.01 -17.11
N ILE A 34 4.45 19.15 -18.13
CA ILE A 34 4.06 17.72 -18.05
C ILE A 34 5.23 16.75 -18.21
N GLY A 35 6.48 17.19 -18.04
CA GLY A 35 7.63 16.27 -18.06
C GLY A 35 7.50 15.10 -17.07
N ASN A 36 6.90 15.35 -15.90
CA ASN A 36 6.62 14.31 -14.91
C ASN A 36 5.55 13.27 -15.36
N ILE A 37 4.82 13.53 -16.44
CA ILE A 37 3.93 12.53 -17.05
C ILE A 37 4.77 11.42 -17.67
N LEU A 38 5.85 11.76 -18.40
CA LEU A 38 6.74 10.74 -18.99
C LEU A 38 7.32 9.80 -17.93
N ALA A 39 7.65 10.32 -16.75
CA ALA A 39 8.05 9.51 -15.61
C ALA A 39 6.95 8.55 -15.16
N ARG A 40 5.73 9.05 -14.94
CA ARG A 40 4.60 8.23 -14.46
C ARG A 40 4.09 7.22 -15.48
N VAL A 41 4.14 7.54 -16.77
CA VAL A 41 3.58 6.66 -17.82
C VAL A 41 4.53 5.53 -18.21
N THR A 42 5.76 5.52 -17.72
CA THR A 42 6.79 4.58 -18.16
C THR A 42 6.98 3.43 -17.16
N GLU A 43 5.90 2.70 -16.95
CA GLU A 43 5.85 1.53 -16.05
C GLU A 43 6.16 0.23 -16.81
N GLY A 44 6.84 -0.70 -16.12
CA GLY A 44 7.17 -2.02 -16.65
C GLY A 44 8.58 -2.46 -16.22
N ASP A 45 8.83 -3.76 -16.30
CA ASP A 45 10.14 -4.39 -16.08
C ASP A 45 10.49 -5.23 -17.29
N ILE A 46 11.10 -4.60 -18.30
CA ILE A 46 11.55 -5.32 -19.49
C ILE A 46 12.98 -4.91 -19.81
N THR A 47 13.87 -5.89 -19.72
CA THR A 47 15.31 -5.79 -19.98
C THR A 47 15.75 -6.71 -21.12
N GLU A 48 14.80 -7.33 -21.82
CA GLU A 48 15.09 -8.26 -22.92
C GLU A 48 15.46 -7.50 -24.20
N GLN A 49 16.64 -7.81 -24.73
CA GLN A 49 17.16 -7.23 -25.97
C GLN A 49 16.18 -7.46 -27.14
N GLY A 50 15.88 -6.41 -27.90
CA GLY A 50 14.97 -6.47 -29.04
C GLY A 50 13.49 -6.26 -28.72
N THR A 51 13.15 -5.90 -27.47
CA THR A 51 11.77 -5.58 -27.07
C THR A 51 11.63 -4.11 -26.68
N ALA A 52 10.53 -3.47 -27.08
CA ALA A 52 10.18 -2.12 -26.66
C ALA A 52 8.70 -2.00 -26.26
N LEU A 53 8.42 -1.08 -25.35
CA LEU A 53 7.10 -0.77 -24.85
C LEU A 53 6.46 0.34 -25.69
N TYR A 54 5.20 0.16 -26.04
CA TYR A 54 4.38 1.13 -26.76
C TYR A 54 3.24 1.61 -25.86
N ARG A 55 3.04 2.92 -25.74
CA ARG A 55 1.94 3.48 -24.93
C ARG A 55 1.35 4.73 -25.58
N GLU A 56 0.02 4.80 -25.68
CA GLU A 56 -0.71 6.00 -26.10
C GLU A 56 -0.95 6.91 -24.90
N ILE A 57 -0.84 8.24 -25.07
CA ILE A 57 -1.14 9.24 -24.06
C ILE A 57 -2.26 10.15 -24.61
N LEU A 58 -3.40 10.17 -23.93
CA LEU A 58 -4.61 10.89 -24.31
C LEU A 58 -4.85 12.08 -23.37
N TYR A 59 -5.52 13.13 -23.83
CA TYR A 59 -5.98 14.31 -23.09
C TYR A 59 -4.90 15.16 -22.39
N SER A 60 -3.62 14.99 -22.74
CA SER A 60 -2.54 15.74 -22.08
C SER A 60 -2.59 17.24 -22.39
N LYS A 61 -2.04 18.06 -21.49
CA LYS A 61 -1.93 19.51 -21.68
C LYS A 61 -1.06 19.92 -22.88
N ALA A 62 -0.17 19.04 -23.36
CA ALA A 62 0.68 19.32 -24.52
C ALA A 62 0.02 18.92 -25.86
N ALA A 63 -0.74 17.81 -25.84
CA ALA A 63 -1.54 17.20 -26.91
C ALA A 63 -1.72 15.70 -26.59
N ASP A 64 -2.53 14.99 -27.36
CA ASP A 64 -2.44 13.53 -27.40
C ASP A 64 -1.13 13.14 -28.10
N PHE A 65 -0.39 12.17 -27.55
CA PHE A 65 0.89 11.72 -28.10
C PHE A 65 1.11 10.24 -27.85
N THR A 66 2.02 9.63 -28.60
CA THR A 66 2.39 8.21 -28.42
C THR A 66 3.83 8.11 -28.01
N ILE A 67 4.19 7.18 -27.12
CA ILE A 67 5.58 6.89 -26.78
C ILE A 67 5.96 5.46 -27.12
N ILE A 68 7.21 5.29 -27.53
CA ILE A 68 7.87 3.99 -27.72
C ILE A 68 9.19 4.03 -26.97
N TYR A 69 9.41 3.11 -26.03
CA TYR A 69 10.55 3.19 -25.11
C TYR A 69 11.06 1.82 -24.65
N ARG A 70 12.29 1.78 -24.13
CA ARG A 70 12.89 0.62 -23.47
C ARG A 70 13.46 1.02 -22.11
N ILE A 71 13.73 0.03 -21.28
CA ILE A 71 14.37 0.23 -19.97
C ILE A 71 15.76 -0.41 -20.03
N ILE A 72 16.78 0.35 -19.67
CA ILE A 72 18.16 -0.10 -19.62
C ILE A 72 18.75 0.19 -18.23
N GLU A 73 19.78 -0.57 -17.87
CA GLU A 73 20.55 -0.31 -16.66
C GLU A 73 21.38 0.99 -16.83
N ALA A 74 21.46 1.82 -15.79
CA ALA A 74 22.26 3.05 -15.83
C ALA A 74 23.75 2.74 -15.60
N THR A 75 24.39 1.98 -16.50
CA THR A 75 25.82 1.65 -16.41
C THR A 75 26.70 2.84 -16.82
N VAL A 76 28.00 2.74 -16.59
CA VAL A 76 28.99 3.73 -17.10
C VAL A 76 28.91 3.86 -18.62
N GLU A 77 28.68 2.77 -19.34
CA GLU A 77 28.56 2.77 -20.80
C GLU A 77 27.34 3.59 -21.25
N ASN A 78 26.21 3.41 -20.56
CA ASN A 78 24.94 4.07 -20.87
C ASN A 78 24.83 5.49 -20.30
N THR A 79 25.59 5.83 -19.26
CA THR A 79 25.50 7.16 -18.61
C THR A 79 26.69 8.05 -18.91
N GLY A 80 27.86 7.48 -19.21
CA GLY A 80 29.15 8.17 -19.27
C GLY A 80 29.61 8.77 -17.94
N ILE A 81 28.98 8.39 -16.82
CA ILE A 81 29.33 8.86 -15.47
C ILE A 81 30.23 7.81 -14.83
N ASP A 82 31.40 8.23 -14.33
CA ASP A 82 32.40 7.32 -13.75
C ASP A 82 31.85 6.56 -12.52
N GLY A 83 32.06 5.25 -12.49
CA GLY A 83 31.62 4.37 -11.41
C GLY A 83 31.94 2.90 -11.68
N ASN A 84 31.73 2.03 -10.69
CA ASN A 84 31.80 0.58 -10.87
C ASN A 84 30.38 -0.01 -10.81
N GLY A 85 29.88 -0.54 -11.93
CA GLY A 85 28.54 -1.13 -12.03
C GLY A 85 27.45 -0.12 -12.38
N CYS A 86 26.22 -0.39 -11.95
CA CYS A 86 25.07 0.50 -12.15
C CYS A 86 25.18 1.77 -11.30
N LEU A 87 24.76 2.90 -11.87
CA LEU A 87 24.67 4.18 -11.18
C LEU A 87 23.74 4.04 -9.97
N LYS A 88 24.17 4.59 -8.84
CA LYS A 88 23.43 4.55 -7.59
C LYS A 88 23.06 5.94 -7.11
N ASP A 89 21.92 6.06 -6.46
CA ASP A 89 21.50 7.32 -5.86
C ASP A 89 22.27 7.63 -4.56
N SER A 90 21.97 8.78 -3.95
CA SER A 90 22.63 9.25 -2.71
C SER A 90 22.48 8.32 -1.50
N VAL A 91 21.64 7.28 -1.59
CA VAL A 91 21.37 6.28 -0.55
C VAL A 91 21.87 4.89 -0.98
N GLY A 92 22.57 4.79 -2.11
CA GLY A 92 23.17 3.55 -2.61
C GLY A 92 22.21 2.65 -3.39
N ARG A 93 21.06 3.14 -3.85
CA ARG A 93 20.07 2.37 -4.61
C ARG A 93 20.33 2.46 -6.11
N GLU A 94 20.20 1.34 -6.83
CA GLU A 94 20.44 1.28 -8.28
C GLU A 94 19.43 2.09 -9.08
N ILE A 95 19.91 2.69 -10.17
CA ILE A 95 19.17 3.53 -11.09
C ILE A 95 19.04 2.78 -12.43
N SER A 96 17.84 2.77 -12.98
CA SER A 96 17.58 2.38 -14.37
C SER A 96 17.26 3.63 -15.19
N LEU A 97 17.55 3.57 -16.48
CA LEU A 97 17.16 4.58 -17.45
C LEU A 97 15.99 4.06 -18.30
N ILE A 98 15.07 4.96 -18.59
CA ILE A 98 13.97 4.73 -19.52
C ILE A 98 14.16 5.72 -20.65
N GLU A 99 14.37 5.21 -21.85
CA GLU A 99 14.64 6.03 -23.02
C GLU A 99 13.69 5.68 -24.15
N GLY A 100 13.35 6.69 -24.94
CA GLY A 100 12.42 6.45 -26.03
C GLY A 100 12.09 7.66 -26.87
N LEU A 101 11.10 7.45 -27.72
CA LEU A 101 10.55 8.39 -28.67
C LEU A 101 9.17 8.84 -28.22
N VAL A 102 8.89 10.12 -28.41
CA VAL A 102 7.56 10.73 -28.30
C VAL A 102 7.11 11.19 -29.69
N PHE A 103 5.93 10.75 -30.13
CA PHE A 103 5.29 11.16 -31.36
C PHE A 103 4.12 12.07 -31.04
N GLN A 104 4.10 13.29 -31.59
CA GLN A 104 2.97 14.20 -31.41
C GLN A 104 1.77 13.68 -32.20
N GLY A 105 0.69 13.34 -31.50
CA GLY A 105 -0.48 12.65 -32.05
C GLY A 105 -0.52 11.14 -31.73
N LEU A 106 -1.71 10.55 -31.94
CA LEU A 106 -1.93 9.12 -31.79
C LEU A 106 -1.55 8.38 -33.06
N LEU A 107 -0.89 7.23 -32.88
CA LEU A 107 -0.41 6.39 -33.98
C LEU A 107 -1.34 5.23 -34.34
N LYS A 108 -2.57 5.20 -33.78
CA LYS A 108 -3.58 4.19 -34.15
C LYS A 108 -3.70 4.14 -35.67
N ASP A 109 -3.49 2.95 -36.23
CA ASP A 109 -3.60 2.64 -37.65
C ASP A 109 -2.40 3.00 -38.56
N LYS A 110 -1.25 3.38 -38.00
CA LYS A 110 0.01 3.51 -38.77
C LYS A 110 0.97 2.37 -38.46
N ASP A 111 1.40 1.64 -39.50
CA ASP A 111 2.48 0.63 -39.43
C ASP A 111 3.84 1.33 -39.22
N ILE A 112 4.05 1.85 -38.02
CA ILE A 112 5.30 2.51 -37.64
C ILE A 112 6.26 1.45 -37.12
N VAL A 113 7.36 1.28 -37.85
CA VAL A 113 8.44 0.38 -37.46
C VAL A 113 9.49 1.18 -36.72
N VAL A 114 9.60 0.97 -35.40
CA VAL A 114 10.74 1.44 -34.60
C VAL A 114 11.73 0.30 -34.48
N THR A 115 13.00 0.60 -34.76
CA THR A 115 14.11 -0.35 -34.68
C THR A 115 15.01 -0.01 -33.49
N GLU A 116 15.86 -0.97 -33.09
CA GLU A 116 16.85 -0.74 -32.04
C GLU A 116 17.74 0.47 -32.32
N GLN A 117 18.11 0.68 -33.60
CA GLN A 117 18.89 1.83 -34.04
C GLN A 117 18.20 3.17 -33.73
N HIS A 118 16.87 3.25 -33.85
CA HIS A 118 16.14 4.48 -33.54
C HIS A 118 16.20 4.82 -32.04
N LEU A 119 16.14 3.82 -31.17
CA LEU A 119 16.26 4.03 -29.72
C LEU A 119 17.70 4.38 -29.32
N GLU A 120 18.69 3.77 -29.97
CA GLU A 120 20.10 4.11 -29.75
C GLU A 120 20.41 5.55 -30.18
N GLU A 121 19.94 5.97 -31.35
CA GLU A 121 20.07 7.37 -31.78
C GLU A 121 19.36 8.33 -30.83
N ALA A 122 18.20 7.93 -30.30
CA ALA A 122 17.49 8.71 -29.30
C ALA A 122 18.31 8.86 -28.02
N HIS A 123 18.90 7.77 -27.52
CA HIS A 123 19.78 7.76 -26.36
C HIS A 123 20.94 8.73 -26.54
N GLN A 124 21.67 8.64 -27.65
CA GLN A 124 22.83 9.51 -27.92
C GLN A 124 22.46 11.01 -27.97
N GLN A 125 21.24 11.34 -28.39
CA GLN A 125 20.76 12.74 -28.42
C GLN A 125 20.42 13.31 -27.04
N VAL A 126 19.88 12.48 -26.12
CA VAL A 126 19.38 12.95 -24.82
C VAL A 126 20.37 12.76 -23.67
N ILE A 127 21.33 11.85 -23.82
CA ILE A 127 22.24 11.51 -22.72
C ILE A 127 23.18 12.64 -22.33
N SER A 128 23.56 13.51 -23.27
CA SER A 128 24.37 14.70 -22.99
C SER A 128 23.67 15.66 -22.02
N TYR A 129 22.36 15.85 -22.17
CA TYR A 129 21.53 16.67 -21.28
C TYR A 129 21.35 16.03 -19.90
N TYR A 130 21.29 14.70 -19.86
CA TYR A 130 21.29 13.96 -18.60
C TYR A 130 22.60 14.16 -17.83
N ARG A 131 23.75 14.10 -18.52
CA ARG A 131 25.07 14.37 -17.92
C ARG A 131 25.18 15.80 -17.41
N GLU A 132 24.75 16.78 -18.21
CA GLU A 132 24.74 18.20 -17.81
C GLU A 132 23.92 18.41 -16.52
N PHE A 133 22.78 17.73 -16.39
CA PHE A 133 22.01 17.71 -15.15
C PHE A 133 22.79 17.13 -13.97
N TRP A 134 23.46 15.99 -14.17
CA TRP A 134 24.21 15.31 -13.11
C TRP A 134 25.41 16.09 -12.59
N GLU A 135 26.06 16.86 -13.47
CA GLU A 135 27.22 17.69 -13.12
C GLU A 135 26.81 19.06 -12.57
N SER A 136 25.53 19.43 -12.68
CA SER A 136 25.03 20.73 -12.27
C SER A 136 24.42 20.75 -10.87
N ILE A 137 24.71 21.82 -10.13
CA ILE A 137 24.15 22.13 -8.80
C ILE A 137 22.95 23.11 -8.90
N THR A 138 22.62 23.58 -10.10
CA THR A 138 21.50 24.48 -10.41
C THR A 138 20.56 23.86 -11.45
N ARG A 139 19.28 24.29 -11.47
CA ARG A 139 18.33 23.87 -12.52
C ARG A 139 18.83 24.38 -13.88
N ILE A 140 19.16 23.47 -14.80
CA ILE A 140 19.73 23.79 -16.12
C ILE A 140 18.84 23.29 -17.27
N SER A 141 18.99 24.03 -18.39
CA SER A 141 18.64 23.89 -19.81
C SER A 141 17.41 23.06 -20.23
N ILE A 142 16.58 23.71 -21.06
CA ILE A 142 15.44 23.10 -21.75
C ILE A 142 15.98 22.30 -22.94
N PHE A 143 15.68 21.00 -23.03
CA PHE A 143 16.02 20.18 -24.19
C PHE A 143 15.21 20.67 -25.42
N PRO A 144 15.87 21.22 -26.46
CA PRO A 144 15.17 21.74 -27.63
C PRO A 144 14.50 20.61 -28.40
N SER A 145 13.28 20.84 -28.89
CA SER A 145 12.53 19.85 -29.67
C SER A 145 13.16 19.59 -31.03
N GLN A 146 14.12 18.67 -31.09
CA GLN A 146 14.70 18.19 -32.34
C GLN A 146 13.99 16.91 -32.81
N SER A 147 13.42 16.95 -34.01
CA SER A 147 12.74 15.79 -34.58
C SER A 147 13.75 14.79 -35.15
N ILE A 148 13.57 13.51 -34.86
CA ILE A 148 14.36 12.44 -35.48
C ILE A 148 13.90 12.25 -36.92
N LYS A 149 14.86 12.07 -37.83
CA LYS A 149 14.59 11.75 -39.23
C LYS A 149 14.20 10.28 -39.34
N TYR A 150 13.18 9.99 -40.14
CA TYR A 150 12.79 8.62 -40.46
C TYR A 150 13.96 7.86 -41.11
N ILE A 151 14.27 6.67 -40.57
CA ILE A 151 15.27 5.75 -41.12
C ILE A 151 14.53 4.58 -41.74
N GLU A 152 14.96 4.12 -42.92
CA GLU A 152 14.34 2.98 -43.57
C GLU A 152 14.37 1.74 -42.65
N PRO A 153 13.25 1.00 -42.51
CA PRO A 153 13.18 -0.15 -41.63
C PRO A 153 14.23 -1.21 -41.99
N SER A 154 15.16 -1.49 -41.08
CA SER A 154 16.08 -2.63 -41.19
C SER A 154 15.37 -3.94 -40.79
N ALA A 155 15.97 -5.09 -41.12
CA ALA A 155 15.40 -6.41 -40.82
C ALA A 155 15.29 -6.76 -39.31
N GLN A 156 15.71 -5.87 -38.41
CA GLN A 156 15.64 -6.03 -36.95
C GLN A 156 14.57 -5.10 -36.36
N SER A 157 13.31 -5.35 -36.72
CA SER A 157 12.16 -4.70 -36.07
C SER A 157 12.09 -5.14 -34.60
N LEU A 158 11.82 -4.20 -33.70
CA LEU A 158 11.60 -4.52 -32.29
C LEU A 158 10.27 -5.26 -32.10
N ASN A 159 10.24 -6.17 -31.13
CA ASN A 159 8.98 -6.70 -30.62
C ASN A 159 8.30 -5.61 -29.77
N LEU A 160 7.17 -5.09 -30.25
CA LEU A 160 6.45 -4.01 -29.56
C LEU A 160 5.38 -4.59 -28.64
N ILE A 161 5.54 -4.37 -27.34
CA ILE A 161 4.52 -4.71 -26.35
C ILE A 161 3.63 -3.48 -26.16
N LYS A 162 2.39 -3.58 -26.64
CA LYS A 162 1.38 -2.52 -26.51
C LYS A 162 0.80 -2.51 -25.09
N LEU A 163 1.02 -1.40 -24.39
CA LEU A 163 0.45 -1.12 -23.09
C LEU A 163 -0.89 -0.39 -23.23
N THR A 164 -1.68 -0.42 -22.16
CA THR A 164 -2.93 0.34 -22.04
C THR A 164 -2.68 1.84 -22.22
N ALA A 165 -3.60 2.53 -22.90
CA ALA A 165 -3.50 3.97 -23.12
C ALA A 165 -3.57 4.74 -21.78
N TYR A 166 -2.77 5.79 -21.66
CA TYR A 166 -2.66 6.67 -20.50
C TYR A 166 -3.49 7.94 -20.73
N ILE A 167 -4.56 8.14 -19.96
CA ILE A 167 -5.45 9.31 -20.04
C ILE A 167 -4.93 10.41 -19.09
N ALA A 168 -4.18 11.38 -19.63
CA ALA A 168 -3.70 12.55 -18.91
C ALA A 168 -4.83 13.57 -18.70
N GLY A 169 -5.16 13.92 -17.46
CA GLY A 169 -6.19 14.94 -17.17
C GLY A 169 -7.33 14.40 -16.32
N GLU A 170 -7.57 13.09 -16.37
CA GLU A 170 -8.07 12.37 -15.21
C GLU A 170 -6.92 12.20 -14.22
N LYS A 171 -7.22 12.28 -12.92
CA LYS A 171 -6.29 11.83 -11.89
C LYS A 171 -6.06 10.35 -12.15
N GLN A 172 -4.96 9.99 -12.81
CA GLN A 172 -4.55 8.60 -12.82
C GLN A 172 -4.14 8.19 -11.41
N GLN A 173 -5.11 7.58 -10.73
CA GLN A 173 -4.93 6.25 -10.20
C GLN A 173 -4.18 5.42 -11.24
N LEU A 174 -3.07 4.81 -10.83
CA LEU A 174 -2.52 3.69 -11.57
C LEU A 174 -3.64 2.65 -11.70
N SER A 175 -4.31 2.58 -12.83
CA SER A 175 -4.98 1.35 -13.22
C SER A 175 -3.88 0.45 -13.80
N LEU A 176 -3.56 -0.59 -13.02
CA LEU A 176 -2.92 -1.81 -13.51
C LEU A 176 -3.53 -2.20 -14.87
N PRO A 177 -2.77 -2.85 -15.78
CA PRO A 177 -3.32 -3.29 -17.06
C PRO A 177 -4.64 -4.02 -16.79
N GLN A 178 -5.65 -3.77 -17.64
CA GLN A 178 -6.84 -4.62 -17.70
C GLN A 178 -6.35 -6.07 -17.92
N GLN A 179 -6.11 -6.78 -16.81
CA GLN A 179 -6.64 -8.11 -16.66
C GLN A 179 -8.10 -7.99 -17.02
N GLU A 180 -8.59 -8.91 -17.86
CA GLU A 180 -10.00 -9.09 -18.13
C GLU A 180 -10.79 -8.74 -16.86
N ILE A 181 -11.49 -7.61 -16.89
CA ILE A 181 -12.54 -7.35 -15.92
C ILE A 181 -13.61 -8.35 -16.31
N LEU A 182 -13.44 -9.59 -15.85
CA LEU A 182 -14.57 -10.32 -15.32
C LEU A 182 -15.26 -9.31 -14.42
N GLU A 183 -16.50 -8.94 -14.76
CA GLU A 183 -17.37 -8.29 -13.79
C GLU A 183 -17.43 -9.22 -12.58
N LEU A 184 -16.53 -9.02 -11.62
CA LEU A 184 -16.48 -9.78 -10.40
C LEU A 184 -17.67 -9.31 -9.59
N ASN A 185 -18.77 -10.00 -9.81
CA ASN A 185 -19.99 -9.82 -9.05
C ASN A 185 -19.72 -10.35 -7.63
N TYR A 186 -19.03 -9.53 -6.81
CA TYR A 186 -18.72 -9.79 -5.39
C TYR A 186 -19.97 -9.85 -4.49
N SER A 187 -21.16 -9.96 -5.08
CA SER A 187 -22.42 -10.11 -4.37
C SER A 187 -22.49 -11.42 -3.57
N SER A 188 -21.69 -12.43 -3.94
CA SER A 188 -21.64 -13.70 -3.23
C SER A 188 -20.22 -14.08 -2.81
N TRP A 189 -20.10 -14.52 -1.55
CA TRP A 189 -18.90 -15.05 -0.94
C TRP A 189 -19.20 -16.42 -0.36
N GLU A 190 -18.25 -17.34 -0.45
CA GLU A 190 -18.36 -18.69 0.11
C GLU A 190 -17.35 -18.92 1.23
N ILE A 191 -17.69 -19.82 2.15
CA ILE A 191 -16.80 -20.25 3.22
C ILE A 191 -15.97 -21.41 2.67
N ILE A 192 -14.65 -21.23 2.61
CA ILE A 192 -13.74 -22.27 2.17
C ILE A 192 -13.08 -23.02 3.32
N ASP A 193 -13.07 -22.42 4.51
CA ASP A 193 -12.44 -22.99 5.70
C ASP A 193 -12.99 -22.39 7.00
N GLU A 194 -12.98 -23.18 8.07
CA GLU A 194 -13.39 -22.80 9.42
C GLU A 194 -12.38 -23.39 10.42
N LYS A 195 -11.76 -22.52 11.23
CA LYS A 195 -10.76 -22.89 12.23
C LYS A 195 -11.27 -22.57 13.63
N THR A 196 -10.97 -23.46 14.58
CA THR A 196 -11.27 -23.25 16.00
C THR A 196 -10.07 -23.67 16.84
N TYR A 197 -9.82 -22.98 17.93
CA TYR A 197 -8.71 -23.28 18.83
C TYR A 197 -9.15 -23.22 20.29
N ASN A 198 -9.09 -24.36 20.99
CA ASN A 198 -9.38 -24.50 22.42
C ASN A 198 -10.69 -23.84 22.90
N ASN A 199 -11.65 -23.59 22.00
CA ASN A 199 -12.87 -22.81 22.25
C ASN A 199 -12.60 -21.43 22.90
N GLU A 200 -11.43 -20.84 22.65
CA GLU A 200 -11.12 -19.48 23.10
C GLU A 200 -11.65 -18.45 22.10
N GLU A 201 -12.08 -17.30 22.61
CA GLU A 201 -12.54 -16.19 21.79
C GLU A 201 -11.39 -15.64 20.92
N VAL A 202 -11.67 -15.32 19.66
CA VAL A 202 -10.70 -14.65 18.80
C VAL A 202 -10.76 -13.15 19.11
N ALA A 203 -9.64 -12.58 19.52
CA ALA A 203 -9.53 -11.17 19.88
C ALA A 203 -9.02 -10.31 18.72
N SER A 204 -8.11 -10.82 17.90
CA SER A 204 -7.56 -10.08 16.75
C SER A 204 -6.91 -11.02 15.75
N LEU A 205 -6.73 -10.56 14.51
CA LEU A 205 -6.14 -11.30 13.40
C LEU A 205 -5.06 -10.45 12.72
N ALA A 206 -4.02 -11.12 12.22
CA ALA A 206 -3.04 -10.52 11.32
C ALA A 206 -2.70 -11.52 10.21
N VAL A 207 -2.62 -11.05 8.97
CA VAL A 207 -2.23 -11.85 7.81
C VAL A 207 -0.74 -11.69 7.52
N PHE A 208 -0.13 -12.75 7.01
CA PHE A 208 1.26 -12.72 6.56
C PHE A 208 1.34 -12.24 5.10
N PRO A 209 2.49 -11.66 4.69
CA PRO A 209 2.71 -11.24 3.31
C PRO A 209 2.52 -12.34 2.26
N ASP A 210 2.73 -13.61 2.65
CA ASP A 210 2.58 -14.78 1.77
C ASP A 210 1.13 -15.13 1.39
N SER A 211 0.12 -14.48 1.99
CA SER A 211 -1.32 -14.72 1.75
C SER A 211 -1.83 -16.13 2.07
N GLU A 212 -1.01 -16.98 2.67
CA GLU A 212 -1.34 -18.36 3.03
C GLU A 212 -1.31 -18.57 4.55
N ASN A 213 -0.56 -17.75 5.27
CA ASN A 213 -0.46 -17.78 6.73
C ASN A 213 -1.21 -16.61 7.37
N PHE A 214 -1.78 -16.85 8.54
CA PHE A 214 -2.35 -15.82 9.39
C PHE A 214 -2.09 -16.16 10.87
N ALA A 215 -1.96 -15.13 11.69
CA ALA A 215 -1.88 -15.26 13.14
C ALA A 215 -3.21 -14.84 13.76
N ALA A 216 -3.76 -15.70 14.60
CA ALA A 216 -4.92 -15.42 15.43
C ALA A 216 -4.50 -15.21 16.87
N ARG A 217 -4.91 -14.08 17.44
CA ARG A 217 -4.77 -13.79 18.85
C ARG A 217 -6.03 -14.26 19.56
N TYR A 218 -5.88 -15.29 20.39
CA TYR A 218 -6.89 -15.75 21.33
C TYR A 218 -6.71 -15.05 22.68
N ASP A 219 -7.55 -15.33 23.68
CA ASP A 219 -7.37 -14.77 25.03
C ASP A 219 -5.95 -15.03 25.58
N SER A 220 -5.51 -16.28 25.53
CA SER A 220 -4.29 -16.73 26.21
C SER A 220 -3.11 -17.00 25.28
N ASP A 221 -3.41 -17.33 24.02
CA ASP A 221 -2.44 -17.78 23.05
C ASP A 221 -2.40 -16.90 21.81
N VAL A 222 -1.28 -16.91 21.12
CA VAL A 222 -1.14 -16.52 19.72
C VAL A 222 -0.94 -17.80 18.93
N VAL A 223 -1.75 -18.03 17.92
CA VAL A 223 -1.67 -19.24 17.10
C VAL A 223 -1.50 -18.83 15.66
N VAL A 224 -0.48 -19.39 15.01
CA VAL A 224 -0.23 -19.19 13.58
C VAL A 224 -0.84 -20.36 12.83
N TRP A 225 -1.66 -20.04 11.86
CA TRP A 225 -2.37 -20.96 11.00
C TRP A 225 -1.88 -20.80 9.57
N LYS A 226 -1.85 -21.92 8.86
CA LYS A 226 -1.79 -21.95 7.41
C LYS A 226 -3.17 -22.33 6.89
N ILE A 227 -3.72 -21.53 5.97
CA ILE A 227 -5.11 -21.69 5.49
C ILE A 227 -5.34 -23.11 4.96
N SER A 228 -4.38 -23.62 4.19
CA SER A 228 -4.44 -24.96 3.59
C SER A 228 -4.28 -26.12 4.60
N GLU A 229 -3.89 -25.86 5.84
CA GLU A 229 -3.62 -26.89 6.86
C GLU A 229 -4.68 -26.89 7.95
N LYS A 230 -5.08 -28.07 8.44
CA LYS A 230 -6.12 -28.18 9.48
C LYS A 230 -5.62 -27.91 10.90
N GLU A 231 -4.33 -28.09 11.14
CA GLU A 231 -3.69 -27.91 12.44
C GLU A 231 -2.84 -26.64 12.42
N PRO A 232 -2.62 -26.00 13.58
CA PRO A 232 -1.80 -24.80 13.66
C PRO A 232 -0.32 -25.12 13.44
N ILE A 233 0.39 -24.21 12.75
CA ILE A 233 1.81 -24.38 12.44
C ILE A 233 2.74 -23.85 13.54
N SER A 234 2.26 -22.93 14.38
CA SER A 234 3.01 -22.41 15.52
C SER A 234 2.09 -21.86 16.60
N LYS A 235 2.58 -21.84 17.84
CA LYS A 235 1.84 -21.39 19.01
C LYS A 235 2.76 -20.68 20.00
N PHE A 236 2.30 -19.55 20.54
CA PHE A 236 2.95 -18.81 21.61
C PHE A 236 1.95 -18.57 22.75
N SER A 237 2.32 -18.89 23.99
CA SER A 237 1.39 -18.83 25.14
C SER A 237 1.74 -17.72 26.12
N GLY A 238 0.69 -17.10 26.67
CA GLY A 238 0.74 -16.21 27.82
C GLY A 238 0.54 -16.94 29.15
N THR A 239 0.71 -16.22 30.26
CA THR A 239 0.66 -16.79 31.62
C THR A 239 -0.76 -16.94 32.20
N ARG A 240 -1.77 -16.24 31.63
CA ARG A 240 -3.22 -16.18 31.96
C ARG A 240 -3.63 -16.08 33.45
N LYS A 241 -4.55 -15.15 33.76
CA LYS A 241 -5.87 -15.35 34.44
C LYS A 241 -6.49 -14.03 34.88
N SER A 242 -7.38 -13.44 34.08
CA SER A 242 -8.48 -12.58 34.57
C SER A 242 -9.55 -12.36 33.49
N LEU A 243 -10.79 -12.21 33.97
CA LEU A 243 -12.02 -11.91 33.22
C LEU A 243 -11.97 -10.54 32.54
N GLY A 244 -12.46 -10.44 31.30
CA GLY A 244 -12.92 -9.19 30.70
C GLY A 244 -12.42 -8.89 29.28
N GLY A 245 -13.21 -9.32 28.29
CA GLY A 245 -13.93 -8.48 27.33
C GLY A 245 -13.21 -7.56 26.33
N PHE A 246 -11.88 -7.41 26.38
CA PHE A 246 -11.18 -6.43 25.53
C PHE A 246 -10.22 -7.10 24.54
N LEU A 247 -10.26 -6.61 23.29
CA LEU A 247 -9.45 -7.07 22.17
C LEU A 247 -7.96 -6.84 22.47
N THR A 248 -7.15 -7.89 22.48
CA THR A 248 -5.69 -7.74 22.50
C THR A 248 -5.15 -7.68 21.07
N PRO A 249 -4.35 -6.66 20.73
CA PRO A 249 -3.90 -6.46 19.35
C PRO A 249 -2.81 -7.44 18.94
N ILE A 250 -2.75 -7.75 17.64
CA ILE A 250 -1.68 -8.52 17.00
C ILE A 250 -1.37 -7.90 15.64
N VAL A 251 -0.09 -7.85 15.29
CA VAL A 251 0.37 -7.43 13.96
C VAL A 251 1.57 -8.26 13.52
N VAL A 252 1.64 -8.50 12.21
CA VAL A 252 2.79 -9.10 11.54
C VAL A 252 3.54 -8.00 10.79
N ASN A 253 4.86 -8.03 10.81
CA ASN A 253 5.66 -7.03 10.11
C ASN A 253 5.67 -7.26 8.58
N SER A 254 6.20 -6.30 7.81
CA SER A 254 6.16 -6.36 6.34
C SER A 254 6.93 -7.53 5.73
N THR A 255 7.90 -8.10 6.45
CA THR A 255 8.67 -9.28 6.03
C THR A 255 7.99 -10.61 6.38
N GLY A 256 7.01 -10.62 7.29
CA GLY A 256 6.40 -11.84 7.82
C GLY A 256 7.22 -12.54 8.91
N GLU A 257 8.37 -11.99 9.32
CA GLU A 257 9.30 -12.64 10.26
C GLU A 257 9.02 -12.29 11.73
N LEU A 258 8.36 -11.15 11.98
CA LEU A 258 8.10 -10.66 13.33
C LEU A 258 6.60 -10.55 13.60
N ILE A 259 6.19 -10.99 14.79
CA ILE A 259 4.86 -10.75 15.35
C ILE A 259 5.00 -9.84 16.57
N ALA A 260 4.31 -8.71 16.57
CA ALA A 260 4.13 -7.89 17.76
C ALA A 260 2.70 -8.05 18.29
N THR A 261 2.56 -8.26 19.60
CA THR A 261 1.25 -8.43 20.24
C THR A 261 1.31 -8.03 21.71
N ALA A 262 0.18 -7.63 22.28
CA ALA A 262 0.10 -7.38 23.70
C ALA A 262 -0.43 -8.61 24.46
N MET A 263 0.41 -9.17 25.33
CA MET A 263 0.10 -10.36 26.15
C MET A 263 -0.18 -9.97 27.60
N ILE A 264 -1.28 -10.47 28.16
CA ILE A 264 -1.65 -10.22 29.55
C ILE A 264 -0.69 -10.99 30.47
N GLU A 265 -0.03 -10.28 31.39
CA GLU A 265 0.92 -10.88 32.35
C GLU A 265 0.50 -10.77 33.82
N GLY A 266 -0.46 -9.91 34.16
CA GLY A 266 -0.93 -9.71 35.53
C GLY A 266 -2.35 -9.19 35.62
N PHE A 267 -2.76 -8.73 36.82
CA PHE A 267 -4.05 -8.08 37.01
C PHE A 267 -4.04 -6.70 36.33
N ASP A 268 -4.73 -6.64 35.20
CA ASP A 268 -5.10 -5.40 34.48
C ASP A 268 -3.98 -4.68 33.69
N TYR A 269 -2.85 -5.35 33.42
CA TYR A 269 -1.84 -4.87 32.47
C TYR A 269 -1.33 -5.96 31.53
N ASN A 270 -0.83 -5.55 30.37
CA ASN A 270 -0.21 -6.40 29.37
C ASN A 270 1.18 -5.88 29.01
N LYS A 271 2.05 -6.79 28.56
CA LYS A 271 3.33 -6.46 27.97
C LYS A 271 3.28 -6.67 26.47
N ILE A 272 3.99 -5.82 25.73
CA ILE A 272 4.15 -6.02 24.30
C ILE A 272 5.24 -7.07 24.12
N LYS A 273 4.89 -8.19 23.50
CA LYS A 273 5.80 -9.25 23.09
C LYS A 273 6.13 -9.06 21.62
N LEU A 274 7.41 -9.18 21.30
CA LEU A 274 7.92 -9.26 19.95
C LEU A 274 8.48 -10.67 19.74
N TYR A 275 7.82 -11.45 18.90
CA TYR A 275 8.23 -12.80 18.53
C TYR A 275 8.94 -12.76 17.19
N ASN A 276 10.10 -13.40 17.10
CA ASN A 276 10.78 -13.69 15.85
C ASN A 276 10.50 -15.13 15.45
N LEU A 277 9.87 -15.33 14.30
CA LEU A 277 9.44 -16.64 13.83
C LEU A 277 10.59 -17.47 13.27
N ASN A 278 11.65 -16.83 12.77
CA ASN A 278 12.82 -17.50 12.22
C ASN A 278 13.72 -18.04 13.35
N THR A 279 13.92 -17.25 14.41
CA THR A 279 14.77 -17.65 15.54
C THR A 279 14.01 -18.31 16.68
N HIS A 280 12.67 -18.24 16.65
CA HIS A 280 11.77 -18.60 17.76
C HIS A 280 12.03 -17.83 19.06
N ASP A 281 12.72 -16.69 18.99
CA ASP A 281 12.95 -15.84 20.14
C ASP A 281 11.72 -14.98 20.47
N CYS A 282 11.54 -14.71 21.76
CA CYS A 282 10.54 -13.78 22.27
C CYS A 282 11.23 -12.73 23.14
N LYS A 283 10.91 -11.45 22.90
CA LYS A 283 11.39 -10.32 23.70
C LYS A 283 10.23 -9.46 24.17
N ASP A 284 10.39 -8.87 25.35
CA ASP A 284 9.45 -7.89 25.89
C ASP A 284 9.88 -6.49 25.46
N LEU A 285 8.96 -5.70 24.92
CA LEU A 285 9.22 -4.27 24.68
C LEU A 285 8.89 -3.49 25.97
N GLY A 286 9.86 -2.70 26.45
CA GLY A 286 9.67 -1.74 27.55
C GLY A 286 9.85 -2.24 29.00
N THR A 287 10.64 -3.28 29.26
CA THR A 287 10.82 -3.86 30.61
C THR A 287 11.88 -3.21 31.50
N GLN A 288 11.74 -1.92 31.84
CA GLN A 288 12.32 -1.37 33.09
C GLN A 288 11.42 -0.28 33.70
N GLY A 289 10.65 -0.63 34.73
CA GLY A 289 10.15 0.28 35.77
C GLY A 289 9.26 1.49 35.38
N GLN A 290 8.90 1.67 34.11
CA GLN A 290 8.24 2.89 33.60
C GLN A 290 6.83 2.68 33.04
N PHE A 291 6.22 1.52 33.25
CA PHE A 291 4.81 1.33 32.89
C PHE A 291 3.91 1.81 34.03
N ASN A 292 3.12 2.86 33.77
CA ASN A 292 1.81 2.95 34.37
C ASN A 292 1.04 1.67 33.97
N PRO A 293 0.31 1.01 34.89
CA PRO A 293 -0.36 -0.25 34.64
C PRO A 293 -1.63 -0.02 33.80
N THR A 294 -1.45 0.41 32.54
CA THR A 294 -2.53 0.63 31.59
C THR A 294 -2.42 -0.39 30.47
N ARG A 295 -3.57 -0.90 30.01
CA ARG A 295 -3.63 -1.90 28.94
C ARG A 295 -3.28 -1.27 27.59
N VAL A 296 -2.40 -1.93 26.85
CA VAL A 296 -2.14 -1.66 25.44
C VAL A 296 -3.34 -2.12 24.62
N LYS A 297 -4.00 -1.18 23.93
CA LYS A 297 -5.20 -1.43 23.12
C LYS A 297 -4.90 -1.67 21.65
N ALA A 298 -3.81 -1.10 21.13
CA ALA A 298 -3.37 -1.29 19.75
C ALA A 298 -1.85 -1.35 19.66
N VAL A 299 -1.35 -2.16 18.73
CA VAL A 299 0.06 -2.19 18.31
C VAL A 299 0.13 -2.18 16.79
N ILE A 300 1.15 -1.55 16.21
CA ILE A 300 1.38 -1.57 14.77
C ILE A 300 2.87 -1.33 14.45
N PHE A 301 3.38 -1.94 13.40
CA PHE A 301 4.75 -1.66 12.93
C PHE A 301 4.80 -0.36 12.12
N SER A 302 5.95 0.31 12.14
CA SER A 302 6.30 1.30 11.11
C SER A 302 6.45 0.63 9.74
N PRO A 303 6.34 1.38 8.63
CA PRO A 303 6.44 0.80 7.28
C PRO A 303 7.76 0.06 7.02
N ASP A 304 8.85 0.51 7.63
CA ASP A 304 10.18 -0.11 7.56
C ASP A 304 10.37 -1.25 8.58
N SER A 305 9.35 -1.60 9.36
CA SER A 305 9.36 -2.62 10.42
C SER A 305 10.35 -2.38 11.57
N LYS A 306 10.96 -1.19 11.66
CA LYS A 306 11.97 -0.88 12.69
C LYS A 306 11.40 -0.40 14.01
N ILE A 307 10.20 0.14 13.99
CA ILE A 307 9.51 0.67 15.16
C ILE A 307 8.19 -0.07 15.36
N VAL A 308 7.88 -0.44 16.60
CA VAL A 308 6.53 -0.82 17.01
C VAL A 308 5.89 0.38 17.70
N PHE A 309 4.76 0.86 17.18
CA PHE A 309 3.90 1.81 17.88
C PHE A 309 2.94 1.05 18.80
N SER A 310 2.69 1.59 19.99
CA SER A 310 1.68 1.05 20.90
C SER A 310 0.81 2.14 21.50
N ALA A 311 -0.51 1.93 21.48
CA ALA A 311 -1.48 2.78 22.15
C ALA A 311 -1.69 2.30 23.59
N CYS A 312 -1.30 3.11 24.57
CA CYS A 312 -1.38 2.79 25.99
C CYS A 312 -1.96 4.00 26.75
N GLY A 313 -3.25 3.94 27.07
CA GLY A 313 -4.01 5.09 27.56
C GLY A 313 -4.07 6.21 26.52
N GLU A 314 -3.81 7.44 26.94
CA GLU A 314 -3.82 8.66 26.12
C GLU A 314 -2.64 8.76 25.14
N LYS A 315 -1.56 8.00 25.35
CA LYS A 315 -0.29 8.17 24.64
C LYS A 315 -0.02 7.06 23.62
N ILE A 316 0.79 7.40 22.62
CA ILE A 316 1.33 6.44 21.66
C ILE A 316 2.84 6.35 21.88
N LYS A 317 3.32 5.18 22.31
CA LYS A 317 4.74 4.91 22.54
C LYS A 317 5.39 4.27 21.32
N LEU A 318 6.67 4.55 21.12
CA LEU A 318 7.50 4.01 20.05
C LEU A 318 8.56 3.10 20.65
N TRP A 319 8.63 1.87 20.16
CA TRP A 319 9.58 0.86 20.61
C TRP A 319 10.47 0.44 19.47
N ASP A 320 11.76 0.27 19.72
CA ASP A 320 12.67 -0.30 18.75
C ASP A 320 12.40 -1.81 18.56
N ALA A 321 12.15 -2.24 17.33
CA ALA A 321 11.96 -3.64 16.98
C ALA A 321 13.27 -4.40 16.76
N GLU A 322 14.36 -3.71 16.43
CA GLU A 322 15.68 -4.28 16.11
C GLU A 322 16.58 -4.40 17.36
N CYS A 323 16.55 -3.39 18.25
CA CYS A 323 17.48 -3.24 19.38
C CYS A 323 16.79 -3.30 20.75
N GLU A 324 16.86 -4.46 21.41
CA GLU A 324 16.51 -4.68 22.83
C GLU A 324 15.11 -4.20 23.30
N GLY A 325 14.20 -3.81 22.40
CA GLY A 325 12.87 -3.34 22.75
C GLY A 325 12.85 -2.00 23.51
N ILE A 326 13.85 -1.15 23.28
CA ILE A 326 14.03 0.13 23.98
C ILE A 326 12.99 1.16 23.50
N GLU A 327 12.49 1.99 24.43
CA GLU A 327 11.60 3.11 24.10
C GLU A 327 12.37 4.18 23.30
N ARG A 328 11.90 4.48 22.07
CA ARG A 328 12.45 5.51 21.16
C ARG A 328 11.72 6.86 21.26
N GLY A 329 10.76 6.94 22.19
CA GLY A 329 9.99 8.14 22.54
C GLY A 329 8.49 7.93 22.41
N GLU A 330 7.76 9.03 22.43
CA GLU A 330 6.28 9.05 22.41
C GLU A 330 5.75 10.08 21.41
N LEU A 331 4.53 9.86 20.93
CA LEU A 331 3.68 10.89 20.36
C LEU A 331 2.74 11.40 21.47
N PRO A 332 2.43 12.70 21.50
CA PRO A 332 1.60 13.29 22.55
C PRO A 332 0.17 12.70 22.59
N GLY A 333 -0.25 11.98 21.54
CA GLY A 333 -1.46 11.16 21.56
C GLY A 333 -2.74 12.00 21.64
N HIS A 334 -3.70 11.52 22.42
CA HIS A 334 -5.06 12.05 22.55
C HIS A 334 -5.34 12.55 23.97
N SER A 335 -6.46 13.24 24.17
CA SER A 335 -6.94 13.65 25.50
C SER A 335 -7.74 12.56 26.22
N ASP A 336 -7.92 11.41 25.58
CA ASP A 336 -8.62 10.24 26.10
C ASP A 336 -7.96 8.97 25.55
N ASP A 337 -8.39 7.81 26.01
CA ASP A 337 -7.80 6.51 25.67
C ASP A 337 -7.78 6.27 24.16
N VAL A 338 -6.57 6.08 23.62
CA VAL A 338 -6.33 5.65 22.23
C VAL A 338 -6.71 4.19 22.11
N ARG A 339 -7.68 3.87 21.25
CA ARG A 339 -8.25 2.53 21.08
C ARG A 339 -7.68 1.78 19.89
N CYS A 340 -7.32 2.49 18.83
CA CYS A 340 -6.87 1.89 17.57
C CYS A 340 -5.76 2.71 16.91
N LEU A 341 -4.97 2.02 16.08
CA LEU A 341 -3.89 2.59 15.28
C LEU A 341 -3.98 2.04 13.85
N ALA A 342 -3.61 2.84 12.86
CA ALA A 342 -3.39 2.40 11.49
C ALA A 342 -2.13 3.07 10.91
N VAL A 343 -1.42 2.39 10.02
CA VAL A 343 -0.19 2.90 9.41
C VAL A 343 -0.36 2.97 7.90
N ASP A 344 0.09 4.08 7.31
CA ASP A 344 0.19 4.26 5.87
C ASP A 344 1.64 4.02 5.45
N SER A 345 1.87 2.94 4.70
CA SER A 345 3.19 2.58 4.18
C SER A 345 3.72 3.54 3.12
N ASN A 346 2.84 4.24 2.40
CA ASN A 346 3.23 5.08 1.27
C ASN A 346 3.58 6.49 1.71
N ASN A 347 2.75 7.10 2.55
CA ASN A 347 2.96 8.48 2.98
C ASN A 347 3.70 8.60 4.33
N GLY A 348 3.99 7.47 4.98
CA GLY A 348 4.66 7.44 6.29
C GLY A 348 3.83 8.11 7.38
N LEU A 349 2.51 7.85 7.35
CA LEU A 349 1.56 8.39 8.31
C LEU A 349 1.16 7.32 9.34
N LEU A 350 0.86 7.76 10.55
CA LEU A 350 0.19 6.99 11.57
C LEU A 350 -1.14 7.66 11.87
N ALA A 351 -2.23 6.90 11.84
CA ALA A 351 -3.53 7.32 12.33
C ALA A 351 -3.79 6.73 13.71
N SER A 352 -4.43 7.49 14.58
CA SER A 352 -4.85 7.04 15.91
C SER A 352 -6.28 7.50 16.20
N GLY A 353 -7.11 6.62 16.75
CA GLY A 353 -8.49 6.90 17.11
C GLY A 353 -8.73 6.71 18.60
N ASP A 354 -9.50 7.60 19.23
CA ASP A 354 -9.72 7.60 20.68
C ASP A 354 -11.15 7.29 21.12
N SER A 355 -11.33 7.25 22.44
CA SER A 355 -12.60 6.99 23.12
C SER A 355 -13.59 8.15 23.08
N ARG A 356 -13.24 9.28 22.46
CA ARG A 356 -14.10 10.45 22.26
C ARG A 356 -14.51 10.64 20.80
N GLY A 357 -14.01 9.81 19.90
CA GLY A 357 -14.31 9.88 18.47
C GLY A 357 -13.33 10.75 17.69
N TYR A 358 -12.25 11.25 18.30
CA TYR A 358 -11.23 11.99 17.56
C TYR A 358 -10.26 11.04 16.87
N ILE A 359 -9.88 11.38 15.65
CA ILE A 359 -8.88 10.67 14.86
C ILE A 359 -7.73 11.62 14.58
N LYS A 360 -6.52 11.31 15.04
CA LYS A 360 -5.33 12.11 14.75
C LYS A 360 -4.46 11.45 13.71
N LEU A 361 -3.84 12.28 12.86
CA LEU A 361 -2.86 11.87 11.87
C LEU A 361 -1.49 12.39 12.26
N TRP A 362 -0.48 11.54 12.20
CA TRP A 362 0.89 11.87 12.56
C TRP A 362 1.83 11.55 11.41
N LYS A 363 2.69 12.49 11.05
CA LYS A 363 3.81 12.20 10.16
C LYS A 363 4.93 11.53 10.95
N ILE A 364 5.20 10.27 10.65
CA ILE A 364 6.14 9.43 11.42
C ILE A 364 7.54 10.04 11.44
N SER A 365 8.00 10.57 10.31
CA SER A 365 9.37 11.05 10.14
C SER A 365 9.75 12.24 11.01
N ASN A 366 8.78 13.04 11.46
CA ASN A 366 9.03 14.21 12.30
C ASN A 366 8.13 14.28 13.54
N LYS A 367 7.33 13.24 13.80
CA LYS A 367 6.43 13.12 14.96
C LYS A 367 5.44 14.29 15.09
N LYS A 368 5.07 14.93 13.97
CA LYS A 368 4.12 16.06 13.97
C LYS A 368 2.71 15.61 13.61
N GLU A 369 1.75 16.16 14.34
CA GLU A 369 0.32 16.03 14.04
C GLU A 369 -0.02 16.82 12.76
N ILE A 370 -0.90 16.26 11.94
CA ILE A 370 -1.48 16.87 10.75
C ILE A 370 -2.91 17.32 11.09
N PHE A 371 -3.26 18.52 10.65
CA PHE A 371 -4.57 19.15 10.89
C PHE A 371 -5.20 19.58 9.57
N PRO A 372 -6.55 19.56 9.45
CA PRO A 372 -7.53 19.20 10.48
C PRO A 372 -7.67 17.69 10.66
N THR A 373 -8.17 17.31 11.83
CA THR A 373 -8.30 15.90 12.24
C THR A 373 -9.73 15.40 11.99
N PRO A 374 -9.91 14.26 11.30
CA PRO A 374 -11.18 13.57 11.21
C PRO A 374 -11.82 13.32 12.59
N SER A 375 -13.16 13.29 12.65
CA SER A 375 -13.85 12.93 13.90
C SER A 375 -15.22 12.29 13.69
N ASP A 376 -15.61 11.49 14.68
CA ASP A 376 -16.94 10.94 14.89
C ASP A 376 -17.45 11.37 16.29
N LYS A 377 -18.74 11.26 16.51
CA LYS A 377 -19.40 11.52 17.81
C LYS A 377 -19.24 10.38 18.80
N PHE A 378 -18.81 9.22 18.31
CA PHE A 378 -18.69 7.99 19.08
C PHE A 378 -17.24 7.50 19.09
N PRO A 379 -16.84 6.73 20.11
CA PRO A 379 -15.51 6.13 20.18
C PRO A 379 -15.10 5.42 18.89
N ILE A 380 -13.85 5.58 18.47
CA ILE A 380 -13.30 4.91 17.29
C ILE A 380 -12.70 3.57 17.68
N ASN A 381 -13.20 2.48 17.11
CA ASN A 381 -12.78 1.13 17.45
C ASN A 381 -11.71 0.60 16.51
N SER A 382 -11.76 1.02 15.25
CA SER A 382 -10.87 0.51 14.21
C SER A 382 -10.63 1.56 13.14
N LEU A 383 -9.40 1.57 12.62
CA LEU A 383 -8.94 2.42 11.55
C LEU A 383 -8.19 1.55 10.54
N ALA A 384 -8.30 1.90 9.26
CA ALA A 384 -7.45 1.31 8.22
C ALA A 384 -7.17 2.36 7.13
N PHE A 385 -5.93 2.42 6.66
CA PHE A 385 -5.60 3.14 5.43
C PHE A 385 -5.91 2.28 4.22
N SER A 386 -6.32 2.90 3.12
CA SER A 386 -6.30 2.24 1.82
C SER A 386 -4.85 1.92 1.43
N PRO A 387 -4.61 0.86 0.65
CA PRO A 387 -3.26 0.43 0.27
C PRO A 387 -2.44 1.48 -0.48
N ASP A 388 -3.12 2.41 -1.16
CA ASP A 388 -2.53 3.55 -1.85
C ASP A 388 -2.33 4.78 -0.94
N GLY A 389 -2.78 4.73 0.32
CA GLY A 389 -2.71 5.82 1.29
C GLY A 389 -3.64 6.99 0.99
N GLN A 390 -4.54 6.87 0.00
CA GLN A 390 -5.45 7.95 -0.38
C GLN A 390 -6.60 8.14 0.61
N PHE A 391 -7.06 7.06 1.24
CA PHE A 391 -8.22 7.05 2.11
C PHE A 391 -7.90 6.49 3.49
N LEU A 392 -8.57 7.02 4.50
CA LEU A 392 -8.63 6.46 5.85
C LEU A 392 -10.09 6.10 6.13
N VAL A 393 -10.35 4.85 6.51
CA VAL A 393 -11.67 4.40 6.98
C VAL A 393 -11.66 4.24 8.49
N SER A 394 -12.76 4.64 9.13
CA SER A 394 -13.00 4.46 10.57
C SER A 394 -14.30 3.72 10.83
N GLY A 395 -14.28 2.80 11.79
CA GLY A 395 -15.47 2.20 12.39
C GLY A 395 -15.63 2.63 13.84
N SER A 396 -16.83 3.09 14.21
CA SER A 396 -17.12 3.61 15.55
C SER A 396 -18.17 2.80 16.33
N ASP A 397 -18.23 3.03 17.65
CA ASP A 397 -19.27 2.49 18.54
C ASP A 397 -20.69 2.94 18.14
N GLY A 398 -20.81 4.03 17.39
CA GLY A 398 -22.08 4.53 16.85
C GLY A 398 -22.57 3.77 15.62
N GLY A 399 -21.79 2.81 15.13
CA GLY A 399 -22.05 2.05 13.90
C GLY A 399 -21.78 2.83 12.63
N ALA A 400 -21.15 4.01 12.69
CA ALA A 400 -20.82 4.79 11.49
C ALA A 400 -19.52 4.28 10.85
N ILE A 401 -19.53 4.18 9.52
CA ILE A 401 -18.37 3.88 8.69
C ILE A 401 -18.04 5.15 7.92
N LYS A 402 -17.00 5.84 8.35
CA LYS A 402 -16.58 7.09 7.70
C LYS A 402 -15.31 6.86 6.90
N VAL A 403 -15.29 7.39 5.69
CA VAL A 403 -14.12 7.37 4.81
C VAL A 403 -13.65 8.81 4.61
N TRP A 404 -12.35 9.04 4.72
CA TRP A 404 -11.74 10.36 4.64
C TRP A 404 -10.65 10.34 3.58
N ASN A 405 -10.65 11.32 2.70
CA ASN A 405 -9.53 11.50 1.79
C ASN A 405 -8.38 12.19 2.54
N VAL A 406 -7.25 11.50 2.65
CA VAL A 406 -6.09 11.95 3.43
C VAL A 406 -5.46 13.21 2.85
N LYS A 407 -5.56 13.42 1.54
CA LYS A 407 -4.94 14.55 0.84
C LYS A 407 -5.82 15.79 0.81
N THR A 408 -7.12 15.64 0.61
CA THR A 408 -8.05 16.77 0.58
C THR A 408 -8.61 17.11 1.95
N GLU A 409 -8.42 16.23 2.94
CA GLU A 409 -8.91 16.38 4.31
C GLU A 409 -10.45 16.44 4.38
N GLU A 410 -11.11 15.91 3.34
CA GLU A 410 -12.56 15.87 3.20
C GLU A 410 -13.11 14.47 3.50
N GLU A 411 -14.26 14.45 4.17
CA GLU A 411 -15.06 13.23 4.34
C GLU A 411 -15.64 12.83 2.96
N TYR A 412 -15.46 11.58 2.59
CA TYR A 412 -16.05 11.01 1.38
C TYR A 412 -17.58 11.00 1.55
N PRO A 413 -18.36 11.44 0.54
CA PRO A 413 -19.78 11.76 0.71
C PRO A 413 -20.69 10.53 0.72
N VAL A 414 -20.44 9.60 1.65
CA VAL A 414 -21.25 8.39 1.90
C VAL A 414 -21.65 8.35 3.36
N ASP A 415 -22.91 7.99 3.63
CA ASP A 415 -23.44 7.81 5.00
C ASP A 415 -23.62 6.31 5.28
N TRP A 416 -22.50 5.58 5.29
CA TRP A 416 -22.50 4.16 5.58
C TRP A 416 -22.65 3.92 7.07
N LYS A 417 -23.59 3.04 7.42
CA LYS A 417 -23.93 2.79 8.80
C LYS A 417 -24.42 1.37 9.04
N GLN A 418 -23.99 0.81 10.16
CA GLN A 418 -24.48 -0.43 10.74
C GLN A 418 -25.34 -0.18 11.98
N SER A 419 -26.18 -1.15 12.33
CA SER A 419 -27.10 -1.05 13.47
C SER A 419 -26.43 -1.29 14.83
N GLN A 420 -25.19 -1.75 14.85
CA GLN A 420 -24.42 -2.09 16.04
C GLN A 420 -22.99 -1.52 15.97
N PRO A 421 -22.27 -1.43 17.11
CA PRO A 421 -20.87 -1.02 17.17
C PRO A 421 -19.99 -1.77 16.16
N ILE A 422 -19.23 -1.02 15.35
CA ILE A 422 -18.25 -1.60 14.43
C ILE A 422 -16.98 -1.87 15.20
N ASN A 423 -16.54 -3.13 15.26
CA ASN A 423 -15.35 -3.53 16.01
C ASN A 423 -14.09 -3.49 15.15
N CYS A 424 -14.23 -3.73 13.85
CA CYS A 424 -13.10 -3.87 12.94
C CYS A 424 -13.46 -3.40 11.52
N VAL A 425 -12.50 -2.74 10.87
CA VAL A 425 -12.57 -2.34 9.46
C VAL A 425 -11.28 -2.76 8.75
N ALA A 426 -11.38 -3.13 7.47
CA ALA A 426 -10.22 -3.44 6.64
C ALA A 426 -10.47 -3.05 5.18
N PHE A 427 -9.44 -2.55 4.50
CA PHE A 427 -9.44 -2.38 3.05
C PHE A 427 -9.00 -3.67 2.36
N SER A 428 -9.58 -3.95 1.19
CA SER A 428 -9.00 -4.91 0.26
C SER A 428 -7.65 -4.39 -0.28
N PRO A 429 -6.73 -5.27 -0.70
CA PRO A 429 -5.40 -4.87 -1.18
C PRO A 429 -5.39 -4.02 -2.45
N ASN A 430 -6.46 -4.06 -3.24
CA ASN A 430 -6.67 -3.16 -4.37
C ASN A 430 -7.33 -1.83 -3.98
N GLY A 431 -7.73 -1.65 -2.73
CA GLY A 431 -8.37 -0.43 -2.20
C GLY A 431 -9.84 -0.24 -2.58
N SER A 432 -10.44 -1.13 -3.37
CA SER A 432 -11.81 -0.95 -3.89
C SER A 432 -12.90 -1.38 -2.91
N LEU A 433 -12.61 -2.31 -1.99
CA LEU A 433 -13.58 -2.83 -1.03
C LEU A 433 -13.19 -2.47 0.41
N ILE A 434 -14.21 -2.25 1.23
CA ILE A 434 -14.09 -2.13 2.68
C ILE A 434 -14.89 -3.24 3.33
N ALA A 435 -14.24 -4.06 4.16
CA ALA A 435 -14.89 -5.03 5.02
C ALA A 435 -15.09 -4.43 6.41
N THR A 436 -16.24 -4.70 7.02
CA THR A 436 -16.59 -4.22 8.37
C THR A 436 -17.18 -5.36 9.17
N GLY A 437 -16.80 -5.50 10.44
CA GLY A 437 -17.36 -6.47 11.37
C GLY A 437 -17.89 -5.77 12.62
N CYS A 438 -19.07 -6.19 13.11
CA CYS A 438 -19.74 -5.55 14.24
C CYS A 438 -20.28 -6.55 15.28
N ASP A 439 -20.84 -5.99 16.35
CA ASP A 439 -21.38 -6.74 17.49
C ASP A 439 -22.61 -7.60 17.16
N ASN A 440 -23.32 -7.33 16.06
CA ASN A 440 -24.47 -8.16 15.62
C ASN A 440 -24.06 -9.45 14.89
N THR A 441 -22.78 -9.85 14.93
CA THR A 441 -22.21 -11.03 14.28
C THR A 441 -22.06 -10.96 12.76
N ILE A 442 -22.45 -9.85 12.14
CA ILE A 442 -22.44 -9.65 10.69
C ILE A 442 -21.12 -9.04 10.23
N ILE A 443 -20.66 -9.50 9.06
CA ILE A 443 -19.64 -8.82 8.27
C ILE A 443 -20.32 -8.19 7.05
N GLN A 444 -20.02 -6.94 6.74
CA GLN A 444 -20.50 -6.28 5.53
C GLN A 444 -19.36 -5.79 4.66
N ILE A 445 -19.53 -5.98 3.35
CA ILE A 445 -18.60 -5.55 2.31
C ILE A 445 -19.20 -4.33 1.59
N TRP A 446 -18.40 -3.28 1.46
CA TRP A 446 -18.77 -2.02 0.84
C TRP A 446 -17.86 -1.75 -0.35
N ASP A 447 -18.44 -1.22 -1.43
CA ASP A 447 -17.72 -0.83 -2.64
C ASP A 447 -17.43 0.68 -2.57
N LEU A 448 -16.15 1.05 -2.57
CA LEU A 448 -15.71 2.44 -2.54
C LEU A 448 -15.70 3.09 -3.94
N GLU A 449 -15.59 2.29 -5.01
CA GLU A 449 -15.62 2.78 -6.39
C GLU A 449 -17.05 3.06 -6.86
N ASN A 450 -17.99 2.19 -6.47
CA ASN A 450 -19.42 2.32 -6.77
C ASN A 450 -20.26 2.41 -5.49
N PRO A 451 -20.14 3.49 -4.71
CA PRO A 451 -20.75 3.57 -3.39
C PRO A 451 -22.29 3.51 -3.47
N GLN A 452 -22.86 2.56 -2.75
CA GLN A 452 -24.30 2.42 -2.51
C GLN A 452 -24.61 2.66 -1.04
N LEU A 453 -25.85 3.04 -0.70
CA LEU A 453 -26.26 3.23 0.71
C LEU A 453 -26.32 1.92 1.50
N SER A 454 -26.42 0.78 0.81
CA SER A 454 -26.40 -0.56 1.39
C SER A 454 -25.12 -1.29 1.02
N PRO A 455 -24.66 -2.25 1.84
CA PRO A 455 -23.49 -3.06 1.50
C PRO A 455 -23.76 -3.90 0.25
N ILE A 456 -22.70 -4.19 -0.51
CA ILE A 456 -22.78 -5.05 -1.71
C ILE A 456 -22.86 -6.54 -1.32
N CYS A 457 -22.42 -6.88 -0.11
CA CYS A 457 -22.51 -8.23 0.43
C CYS A 457 -22.61 -8.20 1.97
N THR A 458 -23.33 -9.17 2.53
CA THR A 458 -23.51 -9.39 3.97
C THR A 458 -23.18 -10.85 4.26
N LEU A 459 -22.24 -11.11 5.16
CA LEU A 459 -21.80 -12.44 5.55
C LEU A 459 -22.31 -12.76 6.95
N GLU A 460 -23.16 -13.78 7.05
CA GLU A 460 -23.86 -14.18 8.27
C GLU A 460 -23.50 -15.62 8.63
N LYS A 461 -22.44 -15.80 9.42
CA LYS A 461 -22.03 -17.13 9.89
C LYS A 461 -21.57 -17.16 11.35
N HIS A 462 -21.04 -16.05 11.85
CA HIS A 462 -20.62 -15.97 13.24
C HIS A 462 -21.83 -15.95 14.18
N ASP A 463 -21.67 -16.59 15.34
CA ASP A 463 -22.71 -16.70 16.36
C ASP A 463 -22.55 -15.64 17.48
N LYS A 464 -21.45 -14.88 17.45
CA LYS A 464 -21.17 -13.76 18.35
C LYS A 464 -20.43 -12.65 17.62
N ALA A 465 -20.21 -11.53 18.32
CA ALA A 465 -19.53 -10.34 17.83
C ALA A 465 -18.26 -10.65 17.02
N VAL A 466 -18.19 -10.06 15.82
CA VAL A 466 -17.00 -10.13 14.96
C VAL A 466 -15.99 -9.15 15.51
N THR A 467 -14.78 -9.63 15.76
CA THR A 467 -13.72 -8.90 16.46
C THR A 467 -12.59 -8.46 15.53
N ALA A 468 -12.42 -9.16 14.42
CA ALA A 468 -11.42 -8.84 13.41
C ALA A 468 -11.88 -9.27 12.02
N VAL A 469 -11.53 -8.46 11.02
CA VAL A 469 -11.64 -8.77 9.60
C VAL A 469 -10.34 -8.33 8.93
N VAL A 470 -9.77 -9.17 8.09
CA VAL A 470 -8.52 -8.89 7.36
C VAL A 470 -8.57 -9.54 5.98
N PHE A 471 -8.23 -8.80 4.92
CA PHE A 471 -8.04 -9.38 3.60
C PHE A 471 -6.65 -10.01 3.50
N THR A 472 -6.51 -11.10 2.75
CA THR A 472 -5.19 -11.61 2.37
C THR A 472 -4.52 -10.63 1.40
N PRO A 473 -3.19 -10.44 1.44
CA PRO A 473 -2.48 -9.50 0.56
C PRO A 473 -2.70 -9.74 -0.95
N ASP A 474 -2.94 -10.98 -1.37
CA ASP A 474 -3.30 -11.31 -2.75
C ASP A 474 -4.72 -10.90 -3.17
N GLY A 475 -5.54 -10.42 -2.24
CA GLY A 475 -6.91 -9.96 -2.45
C GLY A 475 -7.93 -11.07 -2.69
N LYS A 476 -7.53 -12.34 -2.61
CA LYS A 476 -8.40 -13.47 -2.97
C LYS A 476 -9.27 -13.95 -1.82
N LYS A 477 -8.94 -13.63 -0.58
CA LYS A 477 -9.64 -14.14 0.60
C LYS A 477 -9.88 -13.03 1.61
N LEU A 478 -10.94 -13.19 2.39
CA LEU A 478 -11.20 -12.43 3.61
C LEU A 478 -11.16 -13.40 4.78
N ILE A 479 -10.52 -13.02 5.88
CA ILE A 479 -10.49 -13.81 7.11
C ILE A 479 -11.19 -13.02 8.21
N SER A 480 -12.13 -13.66 8.89
CA SER A 480 -12.85 -13.07 10.02
C SER A 480 -12.65 -13.86 11.30
N GLY A 481 -12.58 -13.16 12.43
CA GLY A 481 -12.49 -13.73 13.77
C GLY A 481 -13.62 -13.22 14.65
N SER A 482 -14.09 -14.06 15.57
CA SER A 482 -15.21 -13.73 16.46
C SER A 482 -15.04 -14.25 17.88
N LYS A 483 -15.81 -13.66 18.80
CA LYS A 483 -16.00 -14.15 20.18
C LYS A 483 -16.66 -15.53 20.25
N ASP A 484 -17.19 -16.06 19.15
CA ASP A 484 -17.65 -17.44 19.08
C ASP A 484 -16.49 -18.47 19.07
N GLY A 485 -15.25 -17.97 18.96
CA GLY A 485 -14.03 -18.76 18.95
C GLY A 485 -13.65 -19.31 17.58
N LYS A 486 -14.36 -18.89 16.53
CA LYS A 486 -14.12 -19.30 15.15
C LYS A 486 -13.31 -18.25 14.41
N VAL A 487 -12.43 -18.75 13.55
CA VAL A 487 -11.88 -18.01 12.42
C VAL A 487 -12.47 -18.59 11.15
N ILE A 488 -13.02 -17.75 10.28
CA ILE A 488 -13.65 -18.17 9.03
C ILE A 488 -12.89 -17.55 7.86
N VAL A 489 -12.58 -18.37 6.85
CA VAL A 489 -11.95 -17.93 5.60
C VAL A 489 -13.01 -17.90 4.50
N TRP A 490 -13.18 -16.73 3.93
CA TRP A 490 -14.15 -16.43 2.89
C TRP A 490 -13.43 -16.22 1.56
N GLN A 491 -14.02 -16.72 0.48
CA GLN A 491 -13.56 -16.48 -0.88
C GLN A 491 -14.72 -15.87 -1.69
N PRO A 492 -14.49 -14.81 -2.47
CA PRO A 492 -15.50 -14.27 -3.35
C PRO A 492 -15.82 -15.28 -4.46
N VAL A 493 -17.11 -15.47 -4.75
CA VAL A 493 -17.56 -16.37 -5.80
C VAL A 493 -17.58 -15.59 -7.10
N ASN A 494 -16.62 -15.87 -7.98
CA ASN A 494 -16.68 -15.36 -9.35
C ASN A 494 -17.76 -16.18 -10.07
N LEU A 495 -18.89 -15.55 -10.40
CA LEU A 495 -19.80 -16.13 -11.39
C LEU A 495 -19.00 -16.26 -12.68
N ARG A 496 -18.73 -17.51 -13.07
CA ARG A 496 -17.90 -17.89 -14.22
C ARG A 496 -18.37 -17.28 -15.53
#